data_AF-A0A381X225-F1
#
_entry.id   AF-A0A381X225-F1
#
_cell.length_a   1.000
_cell.length_b   1.000
_cell.length_c   1.000
_cell.angle_alpha   90.00
_cell.angle_beta   90.00
_cell.angle_gamma   90.00
#
_symmetry.space_group_name_H-M   'P 1'
#
loop_
_entity.id
_entity.type
_entity.pdbx_description
1 polymer ?
#
loop_
_entity_poly.entity_id
_entity_poly.type
_entity_poly.pdbx_seq_one_letter_code
_entity_poly.pdbx_strand_id
1 'polypeptide(L)'
;MQRKSVIVAAKRTPVGAFQGHLSSISSPDLAAVAIKHILGETRIQPDQIDEIILGNVLTAGQGQAPARQAALNSGCPNSVEALTINKMCGSGLKAVMLADQAIRCGDADTVLAGGMESMSNAPYLLKNARGGQRLGHGTMIDSMIHDGLWDVYSNKHMGTCAEMLAADRHYSREAQDAYAIESYRRAQDAQAKGVFKSEIVPVEVPQRKGDPVIIEEDEEPGKAQFDKIPNLRPVFEKDGTITAANASKLNDGAAAL
;
A
#
# COMPACT_ATOMS: atom_id res chain seq x y z
N MET A 1 31.21 15.83 -11.51
CA MET A 1 30.56 14.57 -11.96
C MET A 1 29.14 14.57 -11.41
N GLN A 2 28.13 14.25 -12.22
CA GLN A 2 26.77 14.11 -11.72
C GLN A 2 26.70 12.82 -10.89
N ARG A 3 26.33 12.92 -9.60
CA ARG A 3 26.11 11.75 -8.73
C ARG A 3 25.07 10.84 -9.39
N LYS A 4 25.22 9.52 -9.25
CA LYS A 4 24.26 8.53 -9.74
C LYS A 4 23.76 7.70 -8.57
N SER A 5 22.45 7.65 -8.40
CA SER A 5 21.78 6.82 -7.42
C SER A 5 21.83 5.34 -7.83
N VAL A 6 21.96 4.45 -6.86
CA VAL A 6 21.85 3.01 -7.03
C VAL A 6 20.91 2.46 -5.96
N ILE A 7 20.20 1.38 -6.28
CA ILE A 7 19.38 0.63 -5.32
C ILE A 7 20.23 -0.51 -4.78
N VAL A 8 20.43 -0.57 -3.47
CA VAL A 8 21.30 -1.55 -2.81
C VAL A 8 20.54 -2.71 -2.17
N ALA A 9 19.27 -2.49 -1.83
CA ALA A 9 18.36 -3.48 -1.28
C ALA A 9 16.91 -3.12 -1.66
N ALA A 10 16.00 -4.08 -1.56
CA ALA A 10 14.57 -3.86 -1.75
C ALA A 10 13.79 -4.94 -1.02
N LYS A 11 12.87 -4.54 -0.15
CA LYS A 11 12.04 -5.44 0.65
C LYS A 11 10.61 -4.96 0.72
N ARG A 12 9.70 -5.93 0.84
CA ARG A 12 8.29 -5.67 1.10
C ARG A 12 7.74 -6.63 2.13
N THR A 13 6.67 -6.23 2.81
CA THR A 13 5.84 -7.18 3.54
C THR A 13 5.08 -8.06 2.53
N PRO A 14 4.44 -9.16 2.98
CA PRO A 14 3.32 -9.71 2.25
C PRO A 14 2.25 -8.65 2.07
N VAL A 15 1.43 -8.80 1.04
CA VAL A 15 0.23 -8.01 0.82
C VAL A 15 -0.94 -8.72 1.49
N GLY A 16 -1.47 -8.13 2.55
CA GLY A 16 -2.65 -8.60 3.27
C GLY A 16 -3.94 -8.25 2.53
N ALA A 17 -4.96 -9.09 2.66
CA ALA A 17 -6.30 -8.75 2.18
C ALA A 17 -6.97 -7.75 3.13
N PHE A 18 -7.94 -6.99 2.65
CA PHE A 18 -8.75 -6.10 3.49
C PHE A 18 -9.43 -6.86 4.63
N GLN A 19 -9.23 -6.38 5.85
CA GLN A 19 -9.63 -7.04 7.10
C GLN A 19 -9.10 -8.48 7.22
N GLY A 20 -7.95 -8.75 6.60
CA GLY A 20 -7.26 -10.03 6.57
C GLY A 20 -6.14 -10.13 7.60
N HIS A 21 -5.07 -10.85 7.25
CA HIS A 21 -4.04 -11.24 8.21
C HIS A 21 -3.24 -10.06 8.79
N LEU A 22 -3.10 -8.96 8.04
CA LEU A 22 -2.33 -7.79 8.46
C LEU A 22 -3.19 -6.68 9.09
N SER A 23 -4.50 -6.88 9.23
CA SER A 23 -5.44 -5.82 9.60
C SER A 23 -5.27 -5.29 11.03
N SER A 24 -4.49 -5.96 11.87
CA SER A 24 -4.17 -5.50 13.23
C SER A 24 -2.86 -4.69 13.30
N ILE A 25 -2.14 -4.56 12.19
CA ILE A 25 -0.83 -3.90 12.13
C ILE A 25 -0.99 -2.54 11.45
N SER A 26 -0.42 -1.50 12.08
CA SER A 26 -0.44 -0.15 11.52
C SER A 26 0.46 -0.06 10.28
N SER A 27 0.16 0.86 9.34
CA SER A 27 1.04 1.04 8.17
C SER A 27 2.47 1.46 8.52
N PRO A 28 2.74 2.33 9.52
CA PRO A 28 4.11 2.59 9.98
C PRO A 28 4.84 1.33 10.48
N ASP A 29 4.15 0.44 11.19
CA ASP A 29 4.76 -0.81 11.67
C ASP A 29 5.06 -1.77 10.53
N LEU A 30 4.19 -1.86 9.52
CA LEU A 30 4.46 -2.63 8.30
C LEU A 30 5.72 -2.11 7.58
N ALA A 31 5.87 -0.79 7.44
CA ALA A 31 7.08 -0.19 6.87
C ALA A 31 8.32 -0.45 7.74
N ALA A 32 8.17 -0.37 9.05
CA ALA A 32 9.27 -0.61 9.99
C ALA A 32 9.83 -2.03 9.83
N VAL A 33 8.97 -3.03 9.59
CA VAL A 33 9.39 -4.42 9.31
C VAL A 33 10.28 -4.49 8.06
N ALA A 34 9.86 -3.88 6.95
CA ALA A 34 10.64 -3.86 5.71
C ALA A 34 11.98 -3.13 5.88
N ILE A 35 11.98 -1.96 6.52
CA ILE A 35 13.19 -1.16 6.78
C ILE A 35 14.17 -1.92 7.68
N LYS A 36 13.68 -2.49 8.79
CA LYS A 36 14.52 -3.25 9.72
C LYS A 36 15.22 -4.42 9.03
N HIS A 37 14.54 -5.08 8.09
CA HIS A 37 15.15 -6.16 7.31
C HIS A 37 16.23 -5.65 6.36
N ILE A 38 16.00 -4.53 5.66
CA ILE A 38 17.02 -3.88 4.82
C ILE A 38 18.26 -3.52 5.64
N LEU A 39 18.08 -2.88 6.79
CA LEU A 39 19.19 -2.53 7.68
C LEU A 39 19.90 -3.76 8.24
N GLY A 40 19.18 -4.87 8.46
CA GLY A 40 19.73 -6.12 8.97
C GLY A 40 20.50 -6.95 7.93
N GLU A 41 20.11 -6.91 6.65
CA GLU A 41 20.81 -7.64 5.58
C GLU A 41 21.94 -6.82 4.94
N THR A 42 21.84 -5.50 5.00
CA THR A 42 22.89 -4.59 4.53
C THR A 42 23.90 -4.33 5.65
N ARG A 43 25.02 -3.70 5.30
CA ARG A 43 26.01 -3.23 6.28
C ARG A 43 25.80 -1.76 6.68
N ILE A 44 24.69 -1.18 6.25
CA ILE A 44 24.36 0.24 6.48
C ILE A 44 23.91 0.38 7.92
N GLN A 45 24.62 1.20 8.68
CA GLN A 45 24.23 1.52 10.04
C GLN A 45 23.06 2.50 10.03
N PRO A 46 22.11 2.42 10.98
CA PRO A 46 20.95 3.30 11.00
C PRO A 46 21.28 4.80 11.10
N ASP A 47 22.44 5.15 11.65
CA ASP A 47 22.95 6.54 11.73
C ASP A 47 23.59 7.05 10.43
N GLN A 48 23.76 6.19 9.43
CA GLN A 48 24.20 6.56 8.07
C GLN A 48 23.03 6.89 7.14
N ILE A 49 21.79 6.72 7.58
CA ILE A 49 20.61 7.13 6.83
C ILE A 49 20.42 8.63 7.02
N ASP A 50 20.48 9.39 5.93
CA ASP A 50 20.28 10.84 5.96
C ASP A 50 18.77 11.16 6.04
N GLU A 51 17.97 10.49 5.22
CA GLU A 51 16.53 10.74 5.11
C GLU A 51 15.73 9.45 4.88
N ILE A 52 14.49 9.44 5.36
CA ILE A 52 13.48 8.40 5.08
C ILE A 52 12.28 9.04 4.40
N ILE A 53 11.98 8.65 3.17
CA ILE A 53 10.86 9.18 2.40
C ILE A 53 9.85 8.04 2.17
N LEU A 54 8.67 8.13 2.77
CA LEU A 54 7.64 7.10 2.60
C LEU A 54 6.33 7.69 2.07
N GLY A 55 5.79 7.02 1.06
CA GLY A 55 4.44 7.26 0.58
C GLY A 55 3.39 6.68 1.51
N ASN A 56 2.40 7.48 1.91
CA ASN A 56 1.23 7.00 2.65
C ASN A 56 0.01 7.89 2.32
N VAL A 57 -1.09 7.28 1.86
CA VAL A 57 -2.27 8.01 1.37
C VAL A 57 -3.28 8.21 2.50
N LEU A 58 -3.65 7.14 3.20
CA LEU A 58 -4.72 7.16 4.21
C LEU A 58 -4.18 7.51 5.60
N THR A 59 -3.76 8.78 5.77
CA THR A 59 -3.11 9.23 7.01
C THR A 59 -4.08 9.58 8.15
N ALA A 60 -5.39 9.54 7.91
CA ALA A 60 -6.40 9.91 8.90
C ALA A 60 -6.31 8.99 10.14
N GLY A 61 -6.12 9.57 11.32
CA GLY A 61 -6.05 8.81 12.58
C GLY A 61 -4.72 8.11 12.87
N GLN A 62 -3.73 8.18 11.97
CA GLN A 62 -2.42 7.54 12.18
C GLN A 62 -1.48 8.30 13.14
N GLY A 63 -1.85 9.51 13.56
CA GLY A 63 -0.98 10.37 14.35
C GLY A 63 -0.01 11.19 13.52
N GLN A 64 0.99 11.81 14.17
CA GLN A 64 1.92 12.73 13.52
C GLN A 64 2.98 11.97 12.70
N ALA A 65 3.27 12.47 11.49
CA ALA A 65 4.38 12.04 10.64
C ALA A 65 4.56 10.50 10.52
N PRO A 66 3.65 9.78 9.83
CA PRO A 66 3.72 8.33 9.69
C PRO A 66 5.10 7.79 9.27
N ALA A 67 5.81 8.43 8.33
CA ALA A 67 7.16 8.01 7.93
C ALA A 67 8.16 8.07 9.09
N ARG A 68 8.03 9.05 9.99
CA ARG A 68 8.86 9.17 11.19
C ARG A 68 8.53 8.07 12.20
N GLN A 69 7.27 7.68 12.31
CA GLN A 69 6.88 6.53 13.15
C GLN A 69 7.55 5.24 12.64
N ALA A 70 7.51 5.01 11.32
CA ALA A 70 8.18 3.86 10.70
C ALA A 70 9.70 3.86 10.97
N ALA A 71 10.36 5.01 10.81
CA ALA A 71 11.79 5.20 11.08
C ALA A 71 12.17 4.82 12.53
N LEU A 72 11.42 5.32 13.51
CA LEU A 72 11.70 5.04 14.91
C LEU A 72 11.40 3.57 15.25
N ASN A 73 10.31 3.03 14.73
CA ASN A 73 9.92 1.64 14.97
C ASN A 73 10.88 0.63 14.30
N SER A 74 11.59 1.04 13.24
CA SER A 74 12.65 0.23 12.61
C SER A 74 14.00 0.31 13.32
N GLY A 75 14.13 1.16 14.34
CA GLY A 75 15.35 1.34 15.12
C GLY A 75 16.29 2.43 14.60
N CYS A 76 15.84 3.31 13.69
CA CYS A 76 16.64 4.45 13.27
C CYS A 76 16.75 5.49 14.41
N PRO A 77 17.91 6.16 14.56
CA PRO A 77 18.10 7.16 15.59
C PRO A 77 17.24 8.40 15.34
N ASN A 78 17.05 9.18 16.40
CA ASN A 78 16.24 10.40 16.33
C ASN A 78 16.78 11.46 15.35
N SER A 79 18.05 11.37 14.96
CA SER A 79 18.70 12.27 14.01
C SER A 79 18.25 12.08 12.56
N VAL A 80 17.69 10.92 12.18
CA VAL A 80 17.31 10.63 10.79
C VAL A 80 16.07 11.44 10.40
N GLU A 81 16.16 12.26 9.36
CA GLU A 81 15.02 13.03 8.88
C GLU A 81 13.97 12.12 8.22
N ALA A 82 12.70 12.49 8.29
CA ALA A 82 11.63 11.66 7.74
C ALA A 82 10.53 12.50 7.10
N LEU A 83 10.14 12.12 5.88
CA LEU A 83 9.13 12.79 5.09
C LEU A 83 8.03 11.80 4.69
N THR A 84 6.79 12.12 5.06
CA THR A 84 5.61 11.41 4.54
C THR A 84 5.08 12.17 3.32
N ILE A 85 4.95 11.49 2.19
CA ILE A 85 4.39 12.08 0.97
C ILE A 85 3.09 11.40 0.55
N ASN A 86 2.25 12.14 -0.16
CA ASN A 86 1.04 11.61 -0.79
C ASN A 86 0.97 12.07 -2.25
N LYS A 87 1.01 11.10 -3.15
CA LYS A 87 0.72 11.20 -4.59
C LYS A 87 -0.22 10.06 -5.00
N MET A 88 -1.22 9.76 -4.18
CA MET A 88 -2.17 8.64 -4.34
C MET A 88 -1.43 7.31 -4.59
N CYS A 89 -1.88 6.49 -5.53
CA CYS A 89 -1.24 5.22 -5.88
C CYS A 89 0.24 5.37 -6.31
N GLY A 90 0.66 6.56 -6.72
CA GLY A 90 2.04 6.87 -7.10
C GLY A 90 2.96 7.25 -5.94
N SER A 91 2.47 7.25 -4.69
CA SER A 91 3.24 7.74 -3.53
C SER A 91 4.54 6.98 -3.31
N GLY A 92 4.49 5.64 -3.28
CA GLY A 92 5.68 4.82 -3.02
C GLY A 92 6.78 5.02 -4.07
N LEU A 93 6.40 5.05 -5.35
CA LEU A 93 7.37 5.31 -6.42
C LEU A 93 7.86 6.76 -6.43
N LYS A 94 7.00 7.74 -6.10
CA LYS A 94 7.42 9.13 -6.00
C LYS A 94 8.44 9.34 -4.89
N ALA A 95 8.38 8.55 -3.81
CA ALA A 95 9.38 8.61 -2.74
C ALA A 95 10.77 8.22 -3.28
N VAL A 96 10.86 7.14 -4.06
CA VAL A 96 12.11 6.73 -4.73
C VAL A 96 12.62 7.82 -5.69
N MET A 97 11.72 8.47 -6.43
CA MET A 97 12.10 9.58 -7.30
C MET A 97 12.64 10.79 -6.53
N LEU A 98 12.12 11.07 -5.33
CA LEU A 98 12.63 12.16 -4.48
C LEU A 98 13.99 11.79 -3.86
N ALA A 99 14.18 10.53 -3.46
CA ALA A 99 15.47 10.02 -3.00
C ALA A 99 16.55 10.14 -4.09
N ASP A 100 16.25 9.78 -5.34
CA ASP A 100 17.17 10.01 -6.47
C ASP A 100 17.53 11.50 -6.62
N GLN A 101 16.54 12.39 -6.46
CA GLN A 101 16.77 13.83 -6.55
C GLN A 101 17.68 14.33 -5.43
N ALA A 102 17.44 13.94 -4.18
CA ALA A 102 18.27 14.31 -3.03
C ALA A 102 19.73 13.86 -3.22
N ILE A 103 19.93 12.59 -3.63
CA ILE A 103 21.28 12.04 -3.87
C ILE A 103 21.99 12.79 -5.00
N ARG A 104 21.28 13.07 -6.10
CA ARG A 104 21.86 13.77 -7.27
C ARG A 104 22.18 15.23 -6.99
N CYS A 105 21.39 15.90 -6.16
CA CYS A 105 21.62 17.27 -5.73
C CYS A 105 22.79 17.38 -4.73
N GLY A 106 23.12 16.28 -4.04
CA GLY A 106 24.15 16.26 -3.01
C GLY A 106 23.62 16.54 -1.60
N ASP A 107 22.30 16.54 -1.43
CA ASP A 107 21.63 16.81 -0.16
C ASP A 107 21.62 15.58 0.77
N ALA A 108 21.72 14.38 0.20
CA ALA A 108 21.83 13.11 0.90
C ALA A 108 22.82 12.16 0.19
N ASP A 109 23.38 11.20 0.93
CA ASP A 109 24.18 10.09 0.40
C ASP A 109 23.43 8.75 0.48
N THR A 110 22.64 8.54 1.55
CA THR A 110 21.84 7.32 1.76
C THR A 110 20.42 7.67 2.20
N VAL A 111 19.44 7.18 1.44
CA VAL A 111 18.01 7.44 1.69
C VAL A 111 17.27 6.11 1.67
N LEU A 112 16.40 5.87 2.65
CA LEU A 112 15.40 4.79 2.55
C LEU A 112 14.14 5.36 1.92
N ALA A 113 13.66 4.71 0.87
CA ALA A 113 12.50 5.19 0.13
C ALA A 113 11.48 4.08 -0.13
N GLY A 114 10.20 4.42 -0.14
CA GLY A 114 9.16 3.42 -0.38
C GLY A 114 7.77 3.91 -0.05
N GLY A 115 6.90 3.00 0.39
CA GLY A 115 5.54 3.35 0.77
C GLY A 115 4.89 2.29 1.65
N MET A 116 3.80 2.69 2.27
CA MET A 116 3.06 1.89 3.24
C MET A 116 1.58 2.27 3.23
N GLU A 117 0.73 1.28 3.44
CA GLU A 117 -0.70 1.49 3.58
C GLU A 117 -1.35 0.40 4.42
N SER A 118 -2.37 0.78 5.18
CA SER A 118 -3.25 -0.15 5.90
C SER A 118 -4.68 0.32 5.68
N MET A 119 -5.26 -0.10 4.55
CA MET A 119 -6.63 0.24 4.17
C MET A 119 -7.62 -0.30 5.21
N SER A 120 -7.30 -1.43 5.84
CA SER A 120 -8.08 -2.02 6.93
C SER A 120 -8.17 -1.14 8.18
N ASN A 121 -7.22 -0.24 8.39
CA ASN A 121 -7.19 0.65 9.56
C ASN A 121 -7.71 2.06 9.27
N ALA A 122 -8.19 2.32 8.06
CA ALA A 122 -8.79 3.60 7.70
C ALA A 122 -10.06 3.87 8.53
N PRO A 123 -10.15 5.00 9.25
CA PRO A 123 -11.30 5.30 10.09
C PRO A 123 -12.50 5.82 9.30
N TYR A 124 -13.64 5.92 9.99
CA TYR A 124 -14.74 6.76 9.53
C TYR A 124 -14.58 8.19 10.07
N LEU A 125 -15.00 9.19 9.29
CA LEU A 125 -14.91 10.62 9.59
C LEU A 125 -16.29 11.23 9.85
N LEU A 126 -16.34 12.19 10.78
CA LEU A 126 -17.51 13.02 11.07
C LEU A 126 -17.15 14.50 10.87
N LYS A 127 -17.24 15.00 9.62
CA LYS A 127 -16.75 16.35 9.24
C LYS A 127 -17.34 17.50 10.07
N ASN A 128 -18.62 17.40 10.44
CA ASN A 128 -19.32 18.47 11.16
C ASN A 128 -19.28 18.31 12.69
N ALA A 129 -18.61 17.27 13.22
CA ALA A 129 -18.60 17.01 14.66
C ALA A 129 -17.92 18.13 15.47
N ARG A 130 -16.87 18.76 14.92
CA ARG A 130 -16.13 19.82 15.63
C ARG A 130 -16.98 21.07 15.89
N GLY A 131 -17.84 21.45 14.95
CA GLY A 131 -18.74 22.60 15.10
C GLY A 131 -20.12 22.27 15.68
N GLY A 132 -20.42 20.98 15.86
CA GLY A 132 -21.76 20.48 16.20
C GLY A 132 -22.68 20.41 14.97
N GLN A 133 -23.57 19.42 14.95
CA GLN A 133 -24.53 19.24 13.84
C GLN A 133 -25.79 20.13 13.95
N ARG A 134 -25.98 20.80 15.09
CA ARG A 134 -27.13 21.65 15.47
C ARG A 134 -28.50 20.96 15.37
N LEU A 135 -28.97 20.63 14.17
CA LEU A 135 -30.25 19.96 13.90
C LEU A 135 -30.20 19.29 12.51
N GLY A 136 -30.61 18.02 12.41
CA GLY A 136 -30.65 17.24 11.16
C GLY A 136 -29.78 15.99 11.19
N HIS A 137 -29.82 15.19 10.12
CA HIS A 137 -29.01 13.99 9.99
C HIS A 137 -27.54 14.31 9.65
N GLY A 138 -26.62 13.51 10.18
CA GLY A 138 -25.20 13.53 9.83
C GLY A 138 -24.79 12.27 9.09
N THR A 139 -23.69 12.37 8.33
CA THR A 139 -23.12 11.26 7.57
C THR A 139 -21.77 10.87 8.17
N MET A 140 -21.59 9.58 8.47
CA MET A 140 -20.27 8.99 8.71
C MET A 140 -19.63 8.70 7.35
N ILE A 141 -18.45 9.24 7.13
CA ILE A 141 -17.76 9.16 5.84
C ILE A 141 -16.63 8.14 5.97
N ASP A 142 -16.62 7.11 5.13
CA ASP A 142 -15.50 6.17 5.04
C ASP A 142 -14.26 6.91 4.50
N SER A 143 -13.19 7.04 5.29
CA SER A 143 -12.00 7.79 4.87
C SER A 143 -11.23 7.08 3.75
N MET A 144 -11.29 5.75 3.66
CA MET A 144 -10.63 5.01 2.59
C MET A 144 -11.27 5.35 1.26
N ILE A 145 -12.60 5.34 1.18
CA ILE A 145 -13.30 5.74 -0.03
C ILE A 145 -13.06 7.22 -0.30
N HIS A 146 -13.27 8.07 0.69
CA HIS A 146 -13.24 9.52 0.53
C HIS A 146 -11.86 10.08 0.17
N ASP A 147 -10.80 9.62 0.83
CA ASP A 147 -9.44 10.15 0.67
C ASP A 147 -8.61 9.36 -0.36
N GLY A 148 -8.97 8.10 -0.65
CA GLY A 148 -8.17 7.21 -1.50
C GLY A 148 -8.83 6.75 -2.81
N LEU A 149 -10.16 6.62 -2.87
CA LEU A 149 -10.85 5.93 -3.97
C LEU A 149 -11.93 6.77 -4.68
N TRP A 150 -12.05 8.04 -4.33
CA TRP A 150 -13.05 8.95 -4.90
C TRP A 150 -12.40 10.06 -5.70
N ASP A 151 -12.83 10.23 -6.95
CA ASP A 151 -12.39 11.33 -7.79
C ASP A 151 -13.09 12.62 -7.37
N VAL A 152 -12.31 13.60 -6.92
CA VAL A 152 -12.83 14.88 -6.44
C VAL A 152 -13.38 15.76 -7.56
N TYR A 153 -12.96 15.55 -8.81
CA TYR A 153 -13.32 16.42 -9.93
C TYR A 153 -14.62 15.99 -10.62
N SER A 154 -14.80 14.69 -10.83
CA SER A 154 -15.98 14.10 -11.46
C SER A 154 -16.98 13.52 -10.47
N ASN A 155 -16.65 13.50 -9.18
CA ASN A 155 -17.49 12.97 -8.10
C ASN A 155 -17.91 11.51 -8.35
N LYS A 156 -16.92 10.65 -8.61
CA LYS A 156 -17.10 9.24 -8.97
C LYS A 156 -16.06 8.36 -8.29
N HIS A 157 -16.40 7.08 -8.10
CA HIS A 157 -15.44 6.09 -7.60
C HIS A 157 -14.37 5.78 -8.67
N MET A 158 -13.14 5.45 -8.28
CA MET A 158 -12.06 5.07 -9.21
C MET A 158 -12.44 3.91 -10.13
N GLY A 159 -13.25 2.98 -9.64
CA GLY A 159 -13.80 1.89 -10.44
C GLY A 159 -14.68 2.36 -11.61
N THR A 160 -15.44 3.45 -11.42
CA THR A 160 -16.18 4.11 -12.50
C THR A 160 -15.23 4.77 -13.51
N CYS A 161 -14.10 5.31 -13.06
CA CYS A 161 -13.08 5.81 -13.99
C CYS A 161 -12.47 4.67 -14.84
N ALA A 162 -12.33 3.47 -14.28
CA ALA A 162 -11.92 2.28 -15.03
C ALA A 162 -12.96 1.85 -16.08
N GLU A 163 -14.26 1.92 -15.76
CA GLU A 163 -15.34 1.67 -16.74
C GLU A 163 -15.25 2.66 -17.92
N MET A 164 -15.06 3.94 -17.63
CA MET A 164 -14.90 4.96 -18.67
C MET A 164 -13.73 4.65 -19.61
N LEU A 165 -12.59 4.21 -19.06
CA LEU A 165 -11.44 3.82 -19.86
C LEU A 165 -11.69 2.53 -20.66
N ALA A 166 -12.34 1.53 -20.05
CA ALA A 166 -12.68 0.28 -20.72
C ALA A 166 -13.61 0.53 -21.92
N ALA A 167 -14.60 1.41 -21.76
CA ALA A 167 -15.49 1.81 -22.84
C ALA A 167 -14.75 2.56 -23.96
N ASP A 168 -13.93 3.57 -23.61
CA ASP A 168 -13.15 4.39 -24.56
C ASP A 168 -12.10 3.59 -25.35
N ARG A 169 -11.50 2.58 -24.72
CA ARG A 169 -10.50 1.69 -25.35
C ARG A 169 -11.08 0.38 -25.88
N HIS A 170 -12.39 0.20 -25.75
CA HIS A 170 -13.12 -1.00 -26.18
C HIS A 170 -12.56 -2.31 -25.58
N TYR A 171 -12.18 -2.29 -24.31
CA TYR A 171 -11.75 -3.50 -23.61
C TYR A 171 -12.96 -4.35 -23.22
N SER A 172 -13.14 -5.48 -23.91
CA SER A 172 -14.20 -6.44 -23.60
C SER A 172 -14.08 -6.99 -22.18
N ARG A 173 -15.22 -7.35 -21.57
CA ARG A 173 -15.28 -7.99 -20.26
C ARG A 173 -14.46 -9.28 -20.21
N GLU A 174 -14.53 -10.08 -21.27
CA GLU A 174 -13.84 -11.36 -21.40
C GLU A 174 -12.33 -11.19 -21.38
N ALA A 175 -11.80 -10.15 -22.04
CA ALA A 175 -10.38 -9.83 -22.03
C ALA A 175 -9.90 -9.39 -20.63
N GLN A 176 -10.70 -8.58 -19.93
CA GLN A 176 -10.39 -8.15 -18.57
C GLN A 176 -10.36 -9.35 -17.60
N ASP A 177 -11.37 -10.23 -17.68
CA ASP A 177 -11.44 -11.44 -16.86
C ASP A 177 -10.30 -12.42 -17.18
N ALA A 178 -9.97 -12.60 -18.47
CA ALA A 178 -8.85 -13.44 -18.89
C ALA A 178 -7.51 -12.92 -18.35
N TYR A 179 -7.30 -11.60 -18.38
CA TYR A 179 -6.12 -10.98 -17.80
C TYR A 179 -6.05 -11.17 -16.28
N ALA A 180 -7.18 -11.00 -15.58
CA ALA A 180 -7.27 -11.23 -14.14
C ALA A 180 -6.91 -12.67 -13.78
N ILE A 181 -7.50 -13.65 -14.47
CA ILE A 181 -7.21 -15.09 -14.30
C ILE A 181 -5.72 -15.37 -14.48
N GLU A 182 -5.11 -14.81 -15.53
CA GLU A 182 -3.69 -14.97 -15.80
C GLU A 182 -2.81 -14.32 -14.71
N SER A 183 -3.19 -13.15 -14.22
CA SER A 183 -2.51 -12.47 -13.11
C SER A 183 -2.49 -13.34 -11.85
N TYR A 184 -3.64 -13.91 -11.48
CA TYR A 184 -3.75 -14.84 -10.35
C TYR A 184 -2.90 -16.10 -10.54
N ARG A 185 -2.93 -16.71 -11.73
CA ARG A 185 -2.10 -17.89 -12.03
C ARG A 185 -0.62 -17.61 -11.90
N ARG A 186 -0.15 -16.46 -12.38
CA ARG A 186 1.25 -16.03 -12.24
C ARG A 186 1.64 -15.81 -10.78
N ALA A 187 0.78 -15.18 -9.99
CA ALA A 187 1.02 -14.97 -8.57
C ALA A 187 1.09 -16.30 -7.80
N GLN A 188 0.13 -17.20 -8.05
CA GLN A 188 0.12 -18.55 -7.45
C GLN A 188 1.35 -19.37 -7.86
N ASP A 189 1.75 -19.33 -9.13
CA ASP A 189 2.96 -20.01 -9.62
C ASP A 189 4.25 -19.43 -9.02
N ALA A 190 4.34 -18.10 -8.92
CA ALA A 190 5.47 -17.41 -8.29
C ALA A 190 5.59 -17.75 -6.80
N GLN A 191 4.48 -17.79 -6.06
CA GLN A 191 4.44 -18.24 -4.66
C GLN A 191 4.86 -19.70 -4.54
N ALA A 192 4.26 -20.60 -5.33
CA ALA A 192 4.58 -22.04 -5.31
C ALA A 192 6.06 -22.33 -5.64
N LYS A 193 6.67 -21.55 -6.55
CA LYS A 193 8.09 -21.65 -6.90
C LYS A 193 9.01 -20.89 -5.95
N GLY A 194 8.47 -20.16 -4.98
CA GLY A 194 9.24 -19.37 -4.02
C GLY A 194 9.96 -18.16 -4.64
N VAL A 195 9.46 -17.63 -5.76
CA VAL A 195 10.06 -16.47 -6.46
C VAL A 195 10.07 -15.23 -5.56
N PHE A 196 9.04 -15.05 -4.73
CA PHE A 196 8.93 -13.89 -3.84
C PHE A 196 9.75 -14.01 -2.54
N LYS A 197 10.41 -15.15 -2.27
CA LYS A 197 11.15 -15.37 -1.02
C LYS A 197 12.30 -14.39 -0.78
N SER A 198 12.88 -13.84 -1.86
CA SER A 198 13.97 -12.86 -1.74
C SER A 198 13.49 -11.45 -1.41
N GLU A 199 12.23 -11.11 -1.72
CA GLU A 199 11.67 -9.77 -1.56
C GLU A 199 10.69 -9.64 -0.39
N ILE A 200 9.99 -10.73 -0.02
CA ILE A 200 9.05 -10.74 1.11
C ILE A 200 9.82 -10.87 2.43
N VAL A 201 9.47 -9.99 3.37
CA VAL A 201 9.87 -10.05 4.76
C VAL A 201 8.68 -10.53 5.59
N PRO A 202 8.78 -11.65 6.32
CA PRO A 202 7.69 -12.14 7.16
C PRO A 202 7.27 -11.11 8.22
N VAL A 203 5.96 -10.99 8.45
CA VAL A 203 5.37 -10.12 9.47
C VAL A 203 4.83 -10.97 10.61
N GLU A 204 5.29 -10.70 11.82
CA GLU A 204 4.76 -11.32 13.04
C GLU A 204 3.50 -10.58 13.50
N VAL A 205 2.36 -11.28 13.52
CA VAL A 205 1.06 -10.73 13.92
C VAL A 205 0.73 -11.18 15.34
N PRO A 206 0.75 -10.27 16.34
CA PRO A 206 0.51 -10.61 17.73
C PRO A 206 -0.87 -11.24 17.95
N GLN A 207 -0.90 -12.30 18.75
CA GLN A 207 -2.14 -12.97 19.15
C GLN A 207 -2.52 -12.58 20.58
N ARG A 208 -3.83 -12.49 20.85
CA ARG A 208 -4.33 -12.26 22.22
C ARG A 208 -3.85 -13.37 23.19
N LYS A 209 -3.65 -14.59 22.69
CA LYS A 209 -3.13 -15.75 23.42
C LYS A 209 -2.24 -16.56 22.49
N GLY A 210 -1.09 -17.00 22.99
CA GLY A 210 -0.13 -17.81 22.23
C GLY A 210 0.92 -16.98 21.50
N ASP A 211 1.77 -17.67 20.75
CA ASP A 211 2.83 -17.07 19.96
C ASP A 211 2.28 -16.26 18.77
N PRO A 212 3.01 -15.25 18.27
CA PRO A 212 2.64 -14.51 17.07
C PRO A 212 2.45 -15.44 15.87
N VAL A 213 1.47 -15.14 15.02
CA VAL A 213 1.32 -15.81 13.74
C VAL A 213 2.24 -15.14 12.74
N ILE A 214 3.06 -15.93 12.06
CA ILE A 214 3.98 -15.44 11.03
C ILE A 214 3.25 -15.43 9.69
N ILE A 215 3.18 -14.26 9.07
CA ILE A 215 2.61 -14.08 7.72
C ILE A 215 3.77 -13.87 6.75
N GLU A 216 3.93 -14.78 5.80
CA GLU A 216 5.06 -14.82 4.86
C GLU A 216 4.64 -14.98 3.39
N GLU A 217 3.33 -15.01 3.12
CA GLU A 217 2.76 -15.17 1.79
C GLU A 217 1.71 -14.09 1.52
N ASP A 218 1.66 -13.59 0.28
CA ASP A 218 0.58 -12.72 -0.19
C ASP A 218 -0.77 -13.44 -0.06
N GLU A 219 -1.72 -12.80 0.61
CA GLU A 219 -2.94 -13.48 1.09
C GLU A 219 -3.98 -13.72 -0.01
N GLU A 220 -4.02 -12.82 -0.99
CA GLU A 220 -5.10 -12.73 -1.98
C GLU A 220 -5.04 -13.77 -3.10
N PRO A 221 -3.86 -14.10 -3.68
CA PRO A 221 -3.79 -15.03 -4.81
C PRO A 221 -4.39 -16.42 -4.52
N GLY A 222 -4.21 -16.94 -3.30
CA GLY A 222 -4.76 -18.25 -2.89
C GLY A 222 -6.28 -18.29 -2.77
N LYS A 223 -6.97 -17.14 -2.76
CA LYS A 223 -8.44 -17.04 -2.61
C LYS A 223 -9.19 -16.99 -3.94
N ALA A 224 -8.48 -16.99 -5.07
CA ALA A 224 -9.07 -16.90 -6.40
C ALA A 224 -9.99 -18.09 -6.71
N GLN A 225 -11.21 -17.78 -7.16
CA GLN A 225 -12.19 -18.79 -7.60
C GLN A 225 -12.41 -18.64 -9.10
N PHE A 226 -11.52 -19.23 -9.90
CA PHE A 226 -11.45 -19.04 -11.35
C PHE A 226 -12.79 -19.26 -12.07
N ASP A 227 -13.52 -20.33 -11.72
CA ASP A 227 -14.81 -20.67 -12.34
C ASP A 227 -15.91 -19.62 -12.07
N LYS A 228 -15.75 -18.82 -11.02
CA LYS A 228 -16.71 -17.77 -10.67
C LYS A 228 -16.44 -16.45 -11.38
N ILE A 229 -15.21 -16.19 -11.83
CA ILE A 229 -14.79 -14.90 -12.39
C ILE A 229 -15.71 -14.44 -13.55
N PRO A 230 -16.00 -15.27 -14.57
CA PRO A 230 -16.88 -14.86 -15.68
C PRO A 230 -18.32 -14.54 -15.23
N ASN A 231 -18.76 -15.11 -14.11
CA ASN A 231 -20.12 -15.00 -13.60
C ASN A 231 -20.31 -13.83 -12.61
N LEU A 232 -19.23 -13.12 -12.27
CA LEU A 232 -19.33 -12.00 -11.34
C LEU A 232 -20.08 -10.82 -11.97
N ARG A 233 -20.93 -10.21 -11.15
CA ARG A 233 -21.63 -8.98 -11.52
C ARG A 233 -20.65 -7.79 -11.46
N PRO A 234 -20.84 -6.79 -12.34
CA PRO A 234 -20.15 -5.52 -12.23
C PRO A 234 -20.38 -4.85 -10.87
N VAL A 235 -19.39 -4.12 -10.37
CA VAL A 235 -19.43 -3.52 -9.02
C VAL A 235 -19.79 -2.03 -9.08
N PHE A 236 -19.30 -1.31 -10.09
CA PHE A 236 -19.35 0.16 -10.11
C PHE A 236 -20.47 0.73 -10.98
N GLU A 237 -20.85 0.02 -12.04
CA GLU A 237 -21.96 0.39 -12.93
C GLU A 237 -22.79 -0.83 -13.27
N LYS A 238 -24.11 -0.69 -13.40
CA LYS A 238 -25.04 -1.83 -13.60
C LYS A 238 -24.71 -2.65 -14.86
N ASP A 239 -24.38 -1.96 -15.95
CA ASP A 239 -24.05 -2.56 -17.24
C ASP A 239 -22.54 -2.47 -17.54
N GLY A 240 -21.73 -2.32 -16.48
CA GLY A 240 -20.29 -2.19 -16.55
C GLY A 240 -19.56 -3.50 -16.85
N THR A 241 -18.24 -3.42 -16.93
CA THR A 241 -17.32 -4.54 -17.17
C THR A 241 -16.41 -4.83 -15.99
N ILE A 242 -16.25 -3.87 -15.07
CA ILE A 242 -15.37 -3.98 -13.92
C ILE A 242 -16.09 -4.72 -12.79
N THR A 243 -15.50 -5.85 -12.39
CA THR A 243 -15.98 -6.72 -11.32
C THR A 243 -15.00 -6.75 -10.16
N ALA A 244 -15.44 -7.36 -9.06
CA ALA A 244 -14.56 -7.60 -7.93
C ALA A 244 -13.34 -8.46 -8.30
N ALA A 245 -13.37 -9.31 -9.33
CA ALA A 245 -12.23 -10.17 -9.67
C ALA A 245 -11.25 -9.54 -10.66
N ASN A 246 -11.70 -8.64 -11.53
CA ASN A 246 -10.85 -8.01 -12.55
C ASN A 246 -10.38 -6.59 -12.16
N ALA A 247 -10.74 -6.12 -10.96
CA ALA A 247 -10.14 -4.96 -10.31
C ALA A 247 -9.19 -5.40 -9.18
N SER A 248 -8.19 -4.57 -8.90
CA SER A 248 -7.35 -4.72 -7.71
C SER A 248 -8.18 -4.58 -6.43
N LYS A 249 -7.72 -5.24 -5.35
CA LYS A 249 -8.43 -5.24 -4.07
C LYS A 249 -8.00 -4.08 -3.19
N LEU A 250 -8.68 -3.99 -2.06
CA LEU A 250 -8.26 -3.22 -0.90
C LEU A 250 -7.26 -4.10 -0.13
N ASN A 251 -6.13 -3.53 0.25
CA ASN A 251 -5.00 -4.30 0.77
C ASN A 251 -4.19 -3.52 1.81
N ASP A 252 -3.44 -4.26 2.61
CA ASP A 252 -2.50 -3.73 3.59
C ASP A 252 -1.09 -4.21 3.23
N GLY A 253 -0.09 -3.34 3.36
CA GLY A 253 1.30 -3.71 3.10
C GLY A 253 2.26 -2.52 3.07
N ALA A 254 3.55 -2.82 3.04
CA ALA A 254 4.59 -1.82 2.87
C ALA A 254 5.76 -2.36 2.04
N ALA A 255 6.49 -1.46 1.39
CA ALA A 255 7.73 -1.75 0.68
C ALA A 255 8.73 -0.61 0.88
N ALA A 256 10.01 -0.96 0.98
CA ALA A 256 11.13 -0.05 1.14
C ALA A 256 12.32 -0.51 0.28
N LEU A 257 13.18 0.44 -0.08
CA LEU A 257 14.42 0.27 -0.83
C LEU A 257 15.51 1.12 -0.21
#